data_AF-A0A1A7Q1U6-F1
#
_entry.id   AF-A0A1A7Q1U6-F1
#
_cell.length_a   1.000
_cell.length_b   1.000
_cell.length_c   1.000
_cell.angle_alpha   90.00
_cell.angle_beta   90.00
_cell.angle_gamma   90.00
#
_symmetry.space_group_name_H-M   'P 1'
#
loop_
_entity.id
_entity.type
_entity.pdbx_description
1 polymer ?
#
loop_
_entity_poly.entity_id
_entity_poly.type
_entity_poly.pdbx_seq_one_letter_code
_entity_poly.pdbx_strand_id
1 'polypeptide(L)' 'MPIILRFKGYKLFFYSNEGMPLEPPHIHVRKAGNEAKFWLNPVSLARNDGFNAKELKELLIYISTQKELIQGYWYDYFS' A
#
# COMPACT_ATOMS: atom_id res chain seq x y z
N MET A 1 -6.87 -11.11 4.27
CA MET A 1 -6.24 -9.76 4.18
C MET A 1 -6.44 -9.03 5.50
N PRO A 2 -5.45 -9.08 6.40
CA PRO A 2 -5.44 -8.20 7.56
C PRO A 2 -5.28 -6.75 7.08
N ILE A 3 -6.06 -5.83 7.66
CA ILE A 3 -5.85 -4.40 7.47
C ILE A 3 -4.77 -3.98 8.45
N ILE A 4 -3.67 -3.43 7.94
CA ILE A 4 -2.47 -3.11 8.72
C ILE A 4 -2.60 -1.70 9.27
N LEU A 5 -3.03 -0.76 8.43
CA LEU A 5 -3.25 0.63 8.82
C LEU A 5 -4.58 1.15 8.29
N ARG A 6 -5.13 2.14 9.01
CA ARG A 6 -6.30 2.91 8.60
C ARG A 6 -5.98 4.39 8.69
N PHE A 7 -6.33 5.12 7.64
CA PHE A 7 -6.08 6.56 7.57
C PHE A 7 -7.21 7.21 6.78
N LYS A 8 -7.94 8.19 7.33
CA LYS A 8 -8.98 8.97 6.61
C LYS A 8 -9.96 8.13 5.75
N GLY A 9 -10.32 6.94 6.24
CA GLY A 9 -11.19 5.99 5.53
C GLY A 9 -10.48 5.08 4.51
N TYR A 10 -9.20 5.33 4.19
CA TYR A 10 -8.33 4.40 3.48
C TYR A 10 -7.99 3.21 4.37
N LYS A 11 -8.02 2.03 3.76
CA LYS A 11 -7.55 0.77 4.35
C LYS A 11 -6.28 0.37 3.62
N LEU A 12 -5.19 0.18 4.36
CA LEU A 12 -3.91 -0.25 3.84
C LEU A 12 -3.69 -1.73 4.22
N PHE A 13 -3.32 -2.56 3.25
CA PHE A 13 -3.25 -4.02 3.42
C PHE A 13 -2.31 -4.68 2.41
N PHE A 14 -2.01 -5.96 2.65
CA PHE A 14 -1.37 -6.86 1.69
C PHE A 14 -2.38 -7.93 1.26
N TYR A 15 -2.34 -8.33 -0.01
CA TYR A 15 -2.98 -9.56 -0.44
C TYR A 15 -2.18 -10.75 0.10
N SER A 16 -2.84 -11.87 0.38
CA SER A 16 -2.11 -13.08 0.79
C SER A 16 -1.44 -13.77 -0.41
N ASN A 17 -1.78 -13.38 -1.63
CA ASN A 17 -1.26 -13.93 -2.88
C ASN A 17 -0.61 -12.79 -3.71
N GLU A 18 0.59 -12.36 -3.30
CA GLU A 18 1.37 -11.28 -3.96
C GLU A 18 2.29 -11.81 -5.06
N GLY A 19 1.81 -12.80 -5.82
CA GLY A 19 2.50 -13.35 -6.99
C GLY A 19 3.45 -14.53 -6.71
N MET A 20 3.87 -15.17 -7.81
CA MET A 20 4.91 -16.22 -7.84
C MET A 20 5.83 -15.96 -9.06
N PRO A 21 7.08 -15.50 -8.88
CA PRO A 21 7.75 -15.19 -7.61
C PRO A 21 7.12 -14.00 -6.86
N LEU A 22 7.38 -13.93 -5.55
CA LEU A 22 6.89 -12.86 -4.69
C LEU A 22 7.38 -11.49 -5.19
N GLU A 23 6.47 -10.53 -5.29
CA GLU A 23 6.80 -9.17 -5.70
C GLU A 23 7.65 -8.41 -4.65
N PRO A 24 8.38 -7.35 -5.05
CA PRO A 24 9.05 -6.46 -4.10
C PRO A 24 8.09 -5.84 -3.07
N PRO A 25 8.58 -5.36 -1.92
CA PRO A 25 7.74 -4.77 -0.88
C PRO A 25 6.84 -3.65 -1.38
N HIS A 26 5.54 -3.82 -1.16
CA HIS A 26 4.52 -2.89 -1.62
C HIS A 26 3.30 -2.90 -0.70
N ILE A 27 2.40 -1.94 -0.88
CA ILE A 27 1.14 -1.89 -0.14
C ILE A 27 -0.02 -1.54 -1.05
N HIS A 28 -1.17 -2.16 -0.78
CA HIS A 28 -2.44 -1.86 -1.41
C HIS A 28 -3.26 -0.94 -0.53
N VAL A 29 -3.95 0.01 -1.15
CA VAL A 29 -4.80 1.00 -0.49
C VAL A 29 -6.17 0.94 -1.12
N ARG A 30 -7.22 0.77 -0.31
CA ARG A 30 -8.62 0.76 -0.78
C ARG A 30 -9.48 1.78 -0.05
N LYS A 31 -10.37 2.46 -0.78
CA LYS A 31 -11.42 3.34 -0.22
C LYS A 31 -12.55 3.52 -1.23
N ALA A 32 -13.80 3.38 -0.78
CA ALA A 32 -15.00 3.66 -1.57
C ALA A 32 -15.04 3.01 -2.97
N GLY A 33 -14.57 1.75 -3.08
CA GLY A 33 -14.50 1.03 -4.36
C GLY A 33 -13.23 1.27 -5.18
N ASN A 34 -12.45 2.31 -4.85
CA ASN A 34 -11.17 2.60 -5.50
C ASN A 34 -10.03 1.84 -4.84
N GLU A 35 -9.00 1.53 -5.62
CA GLU A 35 -7.79 0.84 -5.16
C GLU A 35 -6.51 1.41 -5.80
N ALA A 36 -5.41 1.41 -5.04
CA ALA A 36 -4.09 1.75 -5.55
C ALA A 36 -3.03 0.86 -4.91
N LYS A 37 -1.95 0.63 -5.65
CA LYS A 37 -0.75 -0.08 -5.22
C LYS A 37 0.43 0.86 -5.20
N PHE A 38 1.21 0.82 -4.13
CA PHE A 38 2.44 1.61 -3.98
C PHE A 38 3.62 0.70 -3.67
N TRP A 39 4.72 0.86 -4.40
CA TRP A 39 6.01 0.29 -4.01
C TRP A 39 6.50 0.99 -2.75
N LEU A 40 7.33 0.30 -1.95
CA LEU A 40 7.94 0.89 -0.74
C LEU A 40 9.41 1.27 -0.96
N ASN A 41 10.05 0.81 -2.04
CA ASN A 41 11.45 1.12 -2.33
C ASN A 41 11.72 1.40 -3.83
N PRO A 42 11.76 2.67 -4.25
CA PRO A 42 11.31 3.86 -3.51
C PRO A 42 9.77 3.90 -3.38
N VAL A 43 9.26 4.76 -2.48
CA VAL A 43 7.81 4.94 -2.35
C VAL A 43 7.28 5.61 -3.61
N SER A 44 6.52 4.85 -4.40
CA SER A 44 6.03 5.29 -5.70
C SER A 44 4.74 4.58 -6.08
N LEU A 45 3.90 5.23 -6.87
CA LEU A 45 2.65 4.67 -7.35
C LEU A 45 2.95 3.59 -8.41
N ALA A 46 2.47 2.37 -8.19
CA ALA A 46 2.59 1.25 -9.12
C ALA A 46 1.33 1.09 -9.98
N ARG A 47 0.16 1.25 -9.36
CA ARG A 47 -1.14 1.14 -10.02
C ARG A 47 -2.15 2.04 -9.32
N ASN A 48 -3.03 2.66 -10.10
CA ASN A 48 -4.18 3.40 -9.61
C ASN A 48 -5.44 2.95 -10.34
N ASP A 49 -6.49 2.69 -9.58
CA ASP A 49 -7.82 2.30 -10.03
C ASP A 49 -8.86 3.16 -9.31
N GLY A 50 -9.09 4.36 -9.84
CA GLY A 50 -10.16 5.26 -9.41
C GLY A 50 -9.79 6.42 -8.48
N PHE A 51 -8.58 6.46 -7.89
CA PHE A 51 -8.17 7.64 -7.10
C PHE A 51 -7.78 8.82 -7.99
N ASN A 52 -8.11 10.03 -7.54
CA ASN A 52 -7.66 11.25 -8.21
C ASN A 52 -6.26 11.68 -7.76
N ALA A 53 -5.66 12.63 -8.48
CA ALA A 53 -4.30 13.10 -8.22
C ALA A 53 -4.07 13.66 -6.80
N LYS A 54 -5.09 14.31 -6.22
CA LYS A 54 -5.01 14.86 -4.86
C LYS A 54 -4.96 13.75 -3.81
N GLU A 55 -5.80 12.73 -3.97
CA GLU A 55 -5.80 11.55 -3.09
C GLU A 55 -4.49 10.77 -3.23
N LEU A 56 -4.01 10.53 -4.45
CA LEU A 56 -2.73 9.85 -4.68
C LEU A 56 -1.56 10.58 -4.04
N LYS A 57 -1.53 11.92 -4.12
CA LYS A 57 -0.50 12.73 -3.47
C LYS A 57 -0.56 12.62 -1.95
N GLU A 58 -1.77 12.65 -1.37
CA GLU A 58 -1.96 12.46 0.07
C GLU A 58 -1.49 11.07 0.52
N LEU A 59 -1.85 10.03 -0.21
CA LEU A 59 -1.43 8.65 0.05
C LEU A 59 0.08 8.49 -0.07
N LEU A 60 0.70 9.06 -1.09
CA LEU A 60 2.14 8.99 -1.30
C LEU A 60 2.90 9.64 -0.14
N ILE A 61 2.46 10.80 0.34
CA ILE A 61 3.05 11.46 1.52
C ILE A 61 2.87 10.58 2.76
N TYR A 62 1.65 10.11 3.02
CA TYR A 62 1.36 9.30 4.20
C TYR A 62 2.15 7.99 4.23
N ILE A 63 2.16 7.24 3.12
CA ILE A 63 2.91 5.99 2.99
C ILE A 63 4.41 6.25 3.12
N SER A 64 4.93 7.36 2.59
CA SER A 64 6.34 7.73 2.77
C SER A 64 6.70 7.96 4.23
N THR A 65 5.82 8.64 4.99
CA THR A 65 6.01 8.84 6.44
C THR A 65 5.95 7.53 7.23
N GLN A 66 5.16 6.55 6.77
CA GLN A 66 4.99 5.25 7.43
C GLN A 66 5.84 4.13 6.81
N LYS A 67 6.78 4.46 5.90
CA LYS A 67 7.48 3.47 5.07
C LYS A 67 8.12 2.37 5.89
N GLU A 68 8.90 2.73 6.91
CA GLU A 68 9.66 1.76 7.71
C GLU A 68 8.74 0.79 8.45
N LEU A 69 7.66 1.31 9.04
CA LEU A 69 6.64 0.50 9.71
C LEU A 69 5.97 -0.47 8.74
N ILE A 70 5.56 0.02 7.56
CA ILE A 70 4.91 -0.81 6.55
C ILE A 70 5.86 -1.88 6.01
N GLN A 71 7.13 -1.54 5.79
CA GLN A 71 8.14 -2.51 5.36
C GLN A 71 8.38 -3.59 6.43
N GLY A 72 8.39 -3.23 7.72
CA GLY A 72 8.45 -4.20 8.81
C GLY A 72 7.31 -5.22 8.72
N TYR A 73 6.07 -4.74 8.61
CA TYR A 73 4.91 -5.63 8.44
C TYR A 73 5.00 -6.50 7.18
N TRP A 74 5.56 -6.00 6.09
CA TRP A 74 5.74 -6.79 4.87
C TRP A 74 6.65 -7.98 5.13
N TYR A 75 7.80 -7.76 5.74
CA TYR A 75 8.74 -8.84 6.05
C TYR A 75 8.16 -9.81 7.09
N ASP A 76 7.49 -9.32 8.12
CA ASP A 76 6.84 -10.18 9.12
C ASP A 76 5.75 -11.08 8.51
N TYR A 77 5.06 -10.60 7.46
CA TYR A 77 3.93 -11.32 6.86
C TYR A 77 4.35 -12.31 5.77
N PHE A 78 5.44 -12.05 5.04
CA PHE A 78 5.90 -12.86 3.89
C PHE A 78 7.24 -13.58 4.11
N SER A 79 7.82 -13.50 5.32
CA SER A 79 9.00 -14.29 5.71
C SER A 79 8.65 -15.75 6.03
#